data_AF-A0A0S8KMS1-F1
#
_entry.id   AF-A0A0S8KMS1-F1
#
_cell.length_a   1.000
_cell.length_b   1.000
_cell.length_c   1.000
_cell.angle_alpha   90.00
_cell.angle_beta   90.00
_cell.angle_gamma   90.00
#
_symmetry.space_group_name_H-M   'P 1'
#
loop_
_entity.id
_entity.type
_entity.pdbx_description
1 polymer ?
#
loop_
_entity_poly.entity_id
_entity_poly.type
_entity_poly.pdbx_seq_one_letter_code
_entity_poly.pdbx_strand_id
1 'polypeptide(L)'
;MSEEAARKRREELARKRRESAEARKRFEEREKERLAAKAKAEEAARTYVVKSGDSLSKIAKELYGDAKRWPEIYEANKELIGDDPNLIHPGQELKIP
;
A
#
# COMPACT_ATOMS: atom_id res chain seq x y z
N MET A 1 57.04 -13.67 -7.66
CA MET A 1 55.66 -13.35 -7.21
C MET A 1 55.07 -12.40 -8.25
N SER A 2 54.40 -12.95 -9.26
CA SER A 2 54.19 -12.32 -10.58
C SER A 2 52.97 -11.39 -10.66
N GLU A 3 53.04 -10.36 -11.52
CA GLU A 3 51.97 -9.41 -11.88
C GLU A 3 50.64 -10.08 -12.27
N GLU A 4 50.70 -11.29 -12.82
CA GLU A 4 49.53 -12.07 -13.22
C GLU A 4 48.62 -12.44 -12.03
N ALA A 5 49.20 -12.70 -10.85
CA ALA A 5 48.43 -12.97 -9.63
C ALA A 5 47.71 -11.71 -9.11
N ALA A 6 48.33 -10.54 -9.26
CA ALA A 6 47.73 -9.25 -8.90
C ALA A 6 46.58 -8.88 -9.85
N ARG A 7 46.72 -9.16 -11.15
CA ARG A 7 45.68 -8.95 -12.16
C ARG A 7 44.47 -9.87 -11.95
N LYS A 8 44.69 -11.17 -11.75
CA LYS A 8 43.62 -12.14 -11.43
C LYS A 8 42.88 -11.76 -10.16
N ARG A 9 43.60 -11.35 -9.11
CA ARG A 9 42.98 -10.89 -7.84
C ARG A 9 42.19 -9.59 -8.00
N ARG A 10 42.65 -8.65 -8.85
CA ARG A 10 41.89 -7.43 -9.20
C ARG A 10 40.63 -7.72 -10.00
N GLU A 11 40.70 -8.63 -10.96
CA GLU A 11 39.55 -9.07 -11.77
C GLU A 11 38.52 -9.83 -10.91
N GLU A 12 38.97 -10.69 -10.02
CA GLU A 12 38.11 -11.40 -9.06
C GLU A 12 37.44 -10.42 -8.08
N LEU A 13 38.19 -9.45 -7.53
CA LEU A 13 37.65 -8.40 -6.67
C LEU A 13 36.65 -7.51 -7.41
N ALA A 14 36.88 -7.19 -8.69
CA ALA A 14 35.96 -6.40 -9.50
C ALA A 14 34.67 -7.17 -9.81
N ARG A 15 34.77 -8.47 -10.13
CA ARG A 15 33.62 -9.36 -10.33
C ARG A 15 32.81 -9.48 -9.03
N LYS A 16 33.45 -9.78 -7.92
CA LYS A 16 32.79 -9.92 -6.61
C LYS A 16 32.14 -8.62 -6.16
N ARG A 17 32.74 -7.46 -6.46
CA ARG A 17 32.14 -6.13 -6.22
C ARG A 17 30.92 -5.87 -7.10
N ARG A 18 30.95 -6.23 -8.39
CA ARG A 18 29.79 -6.12 -9.28
C ARG A 18 28.66 -7.04 -8.83
N GLU A 19 28.96 -8.28 -8.53
CA GLU A 19 27.99 -9.27 -8.04
C GLU A 19 27.36 -8.83 -6.70
N SER A 20 28.17 -8.27 -5.80
CA SER A 20 27.70 -7.69 -4.54
C SER A 20 26.88 -6.41 -4.74
N ALA A 21 27.22 -5.57 -5.72
CA ALA A 21 26.47 -4.37 -6.05
C ALA A 21 25.12 -4.71 -6.71
N GLU A 22 25.09 -5.70 -7.58
CA GLU A 22 23.87 -6.22 -8.22
C GLU A 22 22.95 -6.89 -7.20
N ALA A 23 23.50 -7.67 -6.27
CA ALA A 23 22.72 -8.27 -5.19
C ALA A 23 22.09 -7.20 -4.27
N ARG A 24 22.84 -6.15 -3.92
CA ARG A 24 22.32 -5.00 -3.15
C ARG A 24 21.22 -4.26 -3.91
N LYS A 25 21.44 -3.98 -5.21
CA LYS A 25 20.46 -3.30 -6.06
C LYS A 25 19.16 -4.09 -6.16
N ARG A 26 19.23 -5.40 -6.35
CA ARG A 26 18.06 -6.28 -6.42
C ARG A 26 17.30 -6.38 -5.11
N PHE A 27 18.01 -6.34 -3.98
CA PHE A 27 17.39 -6.25 -2.67
C PHE A 27 16.65 -4.91 -2.50
N GLU A 28 17.30 -3.80 -2.84
CA GLU A 28 16.68 -2.47 -2.78
C GLU A 28 15.45 -2.34 -3.70
N GLU A 29 15.49 -2.88 -4.92
CA GLU A 29 14.32 -2.94 -5.81
C GLU A 29 13.18 -3.78 -5.22
N ARG A 30 13.46 -4.96 -4.66
CA ARG A 30 12.45 -5.79 -4.00
C ARG A 30 11.89 -5.13 -2.73
N GLU A 31 12.72 -4.46 -1.95
CA GLU A 31 12.26 -3.68 -0.79
C GLU A 31 11.34 -2.54 -1.25
N LYS A 32 11.72 -1.83 -2.31
CA LYS A 32 10.90 -0.77 -2.91
C LYS A 32 9.56 -1.30 -3.43
N GLU A 33 9.55 -2.44 -4.12
CA GLU A 33 8.33 -3.11 -4.56
C GLU A 33 7.45 -3.54 -3.38
N ARG A 34 8.06 -4.08 -2.31
CA ARG A 34 7.32 -4.48 -1.10
C ARG A 34 6.74 -3.26 -0.37
N LEU A 35 7.49 -2.16 -0.28
CA LEU A 35 7.01 -0.91 0.31
C LEU A 35 5.88 -0.29 -0.52
N ALA A 36 5.97 -0.34 -1.85
CA ALA A 36 4.90 0.08 -2.74
C ALA A 36 3.64 -0.80 -2.59
N ALA A 37 3.82 -2.13 -2.47
CA ALA A 37 2.71 -3.05 -2.22
C ALA A 37 2.06 -2.81 -0.85
N LYS A 38 2.84 -2.52 0.20
CA LYS A 38 2.33 -2.17 1.53
C LYS A 38 1.56 -0.85 1.51
N ALA A 39 2.10 0.18 0.85
CA ALA A 39 1.42 1.47 0.72
C ALA A 39 0.09 1.32 -0.04
N LYS A 40 0.07 0.53 -1.11
CA LYS A 40 -1.16 0.23 -1.86
C LYS A 40 -2.17 -0.59 -1.05
N ALA A 41 -1.71 -1.52 -0.21
CA ALA A 41 -2.58 -2.27 0.69
C ALA A 41 -3.15 -1.39 1.82
N GLU A 42 -2.38 -0.43 2.32
CA GLU A 42 -2.85 0.54 3.32
C GLU A 42 -3.85 1.54 2.70
N GLU A 43 -3.66 1.93 1.43
CA GLU A 43 -4.62 2.74 0.68
C GLU A 43 -5.92 1.97 0.41
N ALA A 44 -5.84 0.70 0.05
CA ALA A 44 -7.02 -0.17 -0.11
C ALA A 44 -7.71 -0.47 1.23
N ALA A 45 -6.98 -0.50 2.34
CA ALA A 45 -7.57 -0.60 3.68
C ALA A 45 -8.37 0.66 4.08
N ARG A 46 -8.19 1.77 3.35
CA ARG A 46 -8.99 2.99 3.47
C ARG A 46 -10.19 3.00 2.51
N THR A 47 -10.58 1.87 1.94
CA THR A 47 -11.79 1.76 1.11
C THR A 47 -12.67 0.62 1.58
N TYR A 48 -13.97 0.87 1.72
CA TYR A 48 -14.97 -0.11 2.13
C TYR A 48 -16.01 -0.29 1.04
N VAL A 49 -16.25 -1.54 0.64
CA VAL A 49 -17.31 -1.88 -0.31
C VAL A 49 -18.61 -2.08 0.48
N VAL A 50 -19.59 -1.20 0.26
CA VAL A 50 -20.91 -1.29 0.89
C VAL A 50 -21.57 -2.62 0.53
N LYS A 51 -22.10 -3.33 1.52
CA LYS A 51 -22.89 -4.55 1.33
C LYS A 51 -24.38 -4.26 1.48
N SER A 52 -25.20 -5.18 0.98
CA SER A 52 -26.66 -5.10 1.12
C SER A 52 -27.07 -5.07 2.60
N GLY A 53 -27.74 -3.99 3.00
CA GLY A 53 -28.20 -3.78 4.38
C GLY A 53 -27.23 -3.01 5.28
N ASP A 54 -26.11 -2.54 4.73
CA ASP A 54 -25.20 -1.64 5.43
C ASP A 54 -25.78 -0.22 5.54
N SER A 55 -25.23 0.52 6.49
CA SER A 55 -25.53 1.93 6.72
C SER A 55 -24.24 2.61 7.17
N LEU A 56 -24.06 3.90 6.89
CA LEU A 56 -22.83 4.61 7.24
C LEU A 56 -22.46 4.45 8.74
N SER A 57 -23.45 4.43 9.61
CA SER A 57 -23.28 4.20 11.06
C SER A 57 -22.81 2.78 11.41
N LYS A 58 -23.27 1.76 10.69
CA LYS A 58 -22.78 0.38 10.86
C LYS A 58 -21.34 0.27 10.38
N ILE A 59 -21.05 0.79 9.20
CA ILE A 59 -19.72 0.80 8.60
C ILE A 59 -18.73 1.53 9.53
N ALA A 60 -19.11 2.72 10.04
CA ALA A 60 -18.29 3.48 10.98
C ALA A 60 -18.06 2.71 12.29
N LYS A 61 -19.07 2.00 12.81
CA LYS A 61 -18.92 1.17 14.00
C LYS A 61 -17.98 -0.01 13.76
N GLU A 62 -18.04 -0.65 12.59
CA GLU A 62 -17.15 -1.78 12.27
C GLU A 62 -15.70 -1.34 12.06
N LEU A 63 -15.49 -0.20 11.41
CA LEU A 63 -14.15 0.26 11.04
C LEU A 63 -13.48 1.10 12.14
N TYR A 64 -14.21 2.02 12.75
CA TYR A 64 -13.69 2.91 13.78
C TYR A 64 -14.04 2.48 15.20
N GLY A 65 -14.90 1.47 15.38
CA GLY A 65 -15.44 1.11 16.69
C GLY A 65 -16.53 2.06 17.20
N ASP A 66 -16.80 3.17 16.49
CA ASP A 66 -17.76 4.18 16.89
C ASP A 66 -18.71 4.53 15.74
N ALA A 67 -19.99 4.22 15.94
CA ALA A 67 -21.05 4.54 14.99
C ALA A 67 -21.20 6.05 14.76
N LYS A 68 -20.80 6.90 15.72
CA LYS A 68 -20.92 8.37 15.62
C LYS A 68 -19.94 8.99 14.63
N ARG A 69 -18.96 8.22 14.14
CA ARG A 69 -17.96 8.65 13.15
C ARG A 69 -18.46 8.51 11.70
N TRP A 70 -19.72 8.11 11.51
CA TRP A 70 -20.36 8.06 10.19
C TRP A 70 -20.29 9.38 9.39
N PRO A 71 -20.33 10.59 10.00
CA PRO A 71 -20.23 11.84 9.25
C PRO A 71 -18.85 12.01 8.60
N GLU A 72 -17.79 11.45 9.18
CA GLU A 72 -16.45 11.51 8.59
C GLU A 72 -16.39 10.73 7.27
N ILE A 73 -17.02 9.54 7.25
CA ILE A 73 -17.17 8.74 6.02
C ILE A 73 -18.03 9.49 5.01
N TYR A 74 -19.15 10.09 5.45
CA TYR A 74 -20.00 10.85 4.55
C TYR A 74 -19.27 12.04 3.93
N GLU A 75 -18.60 12.86 4.73
CA GLU A 75 -17.87 14.05 4.24
C GLU A 75 -16.74 13.66 3.29
N ALA A 76 -16.02 12.57 3.56
CA ALA A 76 -14.99 12.04 2.67
C ALA A 76 -15.53 11.49 1.34
N ASN A 77 -16.82 11.17 1.27
CA ASN A 77 -17.49 10.58 0.09
C ASN A 77 -18.69 11.40 -0.37
N LYS A 78 -18.82 12.66 0.05
CA LYS A 78 -20.01 13.47 -0.22
C LYS A 78 -20.24 13.67 -1.71
N GLU A 79 -19.14 13.78 -2.47
CA GLU A 79 -19.17 13.84 -3.93
C GLU A 79 -19.73 12.56 -4.58
N LEU A 80 -19.63 11.41 -3.90
CA LEU A 80 -20.10 10.12 -4.38
C LEU A 80 -21.51 9.77 -3.88
N ILE A 81 -21.83 10.12 -2.63
CA ILE A 81 -23.12 9.80 -1.98
C ILE A 81 -24.19 10.86 -2.33
N GLY A 82 -23.80 12.10 -2.61
CA GLY A 82 -24.72 13.20 -2.87
C GLY A 82 -25.29 13.81 -1.58
N ASP A 83 -26.45 14.46 -1.67
CA ASP A 83 -27.08 15.19 -0.56
C ASP A 83 -27.67 14.27 0.52
N ASP A 84 -27.95 13.01 0.19
CA ASP A 84 -28.59 12.04 1.08
C ASP A 84 -27.57 11.05 1.66
N PRO A 85 -27.11 11.21 2.92
CA PRO A 85 -26.12 10.32 3.54
C PRO A 85 -26.60 8.87 3.71
N ASN A 86 -27.91 8.63 3.67
CA ASN A 86 -28.47 7.28 3.77
C ASN A 86 -28.58 6.56 2.41
N LEU A 87 -28.35 7.27 1.30
CA LEU A 87 -28.45 6.73 -0.05
C LEU A 87 -27.12 6.09 -0.46
N ILE A 88 -26.76 5.01 0.22
CA ILE A 88 -25.61 4.18 -0.17
C ILE A 88 -26.08 2.90 -0.86
N HIS A 89 -25.39 2.51 -1.93
CA HIS A 89 -25.74 1.34 -2.71
C HIS A 89 -24.75 0.19 -2.48
N PRO A 90 -25.22 -1.07 -2.40
CA PRO A 90 -24.33 -2.22 -2.34
C PRO A 90 -23.40 -2.27 -3.56
N GLY A 91 -22.12 -2.55 -3.33
CA GLY A 91 -21.07 -2.50 -4.35
C GLY A 91 -20.37 -1.14 -4.50
N GLN A 92 -20.85 -0.11 -3.80
CA GLN A 92 -20.21 1.21 -3.78
C GLN A 92 -18.94 1.18 -2.93
N GLU A 93 -17.83 1.69 -3.47
CA GLU A 93 -16.56 1.84 -2.75
C GLU A 93 -16.54 3.19 -2.02
N LEU A 94 -16.57 3.15 -0.69
CA LEU A 94 -16.49 4.34 0.16
C LEU A 94 -15.07 4.51 0.70
N LYS A 95 -14.52 5.71 0.57
CA LYS A 95 -13.26 6.12 1.17
C LYS A 95 -13.42 6.31 2.68
N ILE A 96 -12.57 5.66 3.44
CA ILE A 96 -12.52 5.66 4.90
C ILE A 96 -11.34 6.55 5.30
N PRO A 97 -11.59 7.76 5.81
CA PRO A 97 -10.53 8.70 6.22
C PRO A 97 -9.69 8.21 7.41
#